data_AF-A0A705WS93-F1
#
_entry.id   AF-A0A705WS93-F1
#
_cell.length_a   1.000
_cell.length_b   1.000
_cell.length_c   1.000
_cell.angle_alpha   90.00
_cell.angle_beta   90.00
_cell.angle_gamma   90.00
#
_symmetry.space_group_name_H-M   'P 1'
#
loop_
_entity.id
_entity.type
_entity.pdbx_description
1 polymer ?
#
loop_
_entity_poly.entity_id
_entity_poly.type
_entity_poly.pdbx_seq_one_letter_code
_entity_poly.pdbx_strand_id
1 'polypeptide(L)'
;LSADIWALLAKTPPGAGDEIQLTDAIDMLIEKETVEAYHMKGKSHDCGNKLGYMQAFVEYGIRHNSLGAEFKAWLEEEMGIKK
;
A
#
# COMPACT_ATOMS: atom_id res chain seq x y z
N LEU A 1 -9.82 4.52 12.26
CA LEU A 1 -10.94 5.47 12.29
C LEU A 1 -11.86 5.07 13.43
N SER A 2 -12.37 6.03 14.20
CA SER A 2 -13.35 5.82 15.27
C SER A 2 -14.71 5.42 14.69
N ALA A 3 -15.68 5.06 15.55
CA ALA A 3 -17.06 4.78 15.12
C ALA A 3 -17.80 6.03 14.61
N ASP A 4 -17.31 7.23 14.95
CA ASP A 4 -17.95 8.50 14.56
C ASP A 4 -17.95 8.74 13.05
N ILE A 5 -17.03 8.08 12.32
CA ILE A 5 -16.95 8.13 10.86
C ILE A 5 -18.23 7.66 10.17
N TRP A 6 -19.01 6.74 10.76
CA TRP A 6 -20.19 6.16 10.10
C TRP A 6 -21.28 7.20 9.84
N ALA A 7 -21.52 8.08 10.81
CA ALA A 7 -22.50 9.14 10.66
C ALA A 7 -22.05 10.22 9.67
N LEU A 8 -20.74 10.38 9.47
CA LEU A 8 -20.16 11.31 8.49
C LEU A 8 -20.22 10.72 7.08
N LEU A 9 -19.79 9.46 6.90
CA LEU A 9 -19.90 8.72 5.63
C LEU A 9 -21.32 8.74 5.05
N ALA A 10 -22.34 8.56 5.89
CA ALA A 10 -23.74 8.59 5.45
C ALA A 10 -24.21 9.98 4.96
N LYS A 11 -23.47 11.04 5.29
CA LYS A 11 -23.77 12.43 4.92
C LYS A 11 -22.80 12.98 3.87
N THR A 12 -21.70 12.29 3.62
CA THR A 12 -20.69 12.69 2.64
C THR A 12 -21.35 12.76 1.26
N PRO A 13 -21.32 13.93 0.59
CA PRO A 13 -21.89 14.07 -0.73
C PRO A 13 -21.11 13.22 -1.74
N PRO A 14 -21.77 12.70 -2.80
CA PRO A 14 -21.07 12.02 -3.88
C PRO A 14 -20.15 12.99 -4.62
N GLY A 15 -18.96 12.51 -4.98
CA GLY A 15 -17.94 13.22 -5.74
C GLY A 15 -17.95 12.85 -7.23
N ALA A 16 -16.76 12.82 -7.84
CA ALA A 16 -16.63 12.42 -9.24
C ALA A 16 -17.09 10.97 -9.46
N GLY A 17 -17.86 10.73 -10.52
CA GLY A 17 -18.36 9.39 -10.85
C GLY A 17 -19.45 8.86 -9.91
N ASP A 18 -20.15 9.75 -9.19
CA ASP A 18 -21.18 9.42 -8.18
C ASP A 18 -20.64 8.60 -6.99
N GLU A 19 -19.31 8.59 -6.80
CA GLU A 19 -18.65 7.87 -5.72
C GLU A 19 -18.62 8.70 -4.43
N ILE A 20 -18.97 8.07 -3.31
CA ILE A 20 -18.73 8.63 -1.97
C ILE A 20 -17.26 8.41 -1.60
N GLN A 21 -16.48 9.49 -1.48
CA GLN A 21 -15.06 9.41 -1.18
C GLN A 21 -14.81 9.33 0.34
N LEU A 22 -14.01 8.35 0.75
CA LEU A 22 -13.63 8.18 2.16
C LEU A 22 -12.80 9.37 2.69
N THR A 23 -12.02 10.04 1.83
CA THR A 23 -11.22 11.21 2.20
C THR A 23 -12.07 12.35 2.71
N ASP A 24 -13.19 12.63 2.04
CA ASP A 24 -14.09 13.72 2.40
C ASP A 24 -14.75 13.45 3.76
N ALA A 25 -15.09 12.19 4.04
CA ALA A 25 -15.59 11.78 5.35
C ALA A 25 -14.52 11.89 6.45
N ILE A 26 -13.25 11.62 6.13
CA ILE A 26 -12.12 11.82 7.05
C ILE A 26 -11.88 13.31 7.31
N ASP A 27 -12.02 14.18 6.31
CA ASP A 27 -11.90 15.63 6.48
C ASP A 27 -12.98 16.16 7.44
N MET A 28 -14.23 15.72 7.28
CA MET A 28 -15.30 16.00 8.26
C MET A 28 -14.99 15.44 9.66
N LEU A 29 -14.29 14.30 9.75
CA LEU A 29 -13.91 13.70 11.03
C LEU A 29 -12.81 14.52 11.71
N ILE A 30 -11.84 15.03 10.95
CA ILE A 30 -10.75 15.90 11.43
C ILE A 30 -11.33 17.18 12.07
N GLU A 31 -12.42 17.73 11.53
CA GLU A 31 -13.11 18.88 12.13
C GLU A 31 -13.81 18.55 13.46
N LYS A 32 -14.19 17.28 13.67
CA LYS A 32 -14.98 16.83 14.83
C LYS A 32 -14.12 16.32 15.97
N GLU A 33 -13.04 15.61 15.66
CA GLU A 33 -12.15 14.99 16.65
C GLU A 33 -10.70 14.87 16.16
N THR A 34 -9.80 14.47 17.06
CA THR A 34 -8.39 14.28 16.71
C THR A 34 -8.22 13.05 15.82
N VAL A 35 -7.68 13.26 14.61
CA VAL A 35 -7.23 12.19 13.71
C VAL A 35 -5.72 12.26 13.59
N GLU A 36 -5.04 11.18 13.96
CA GLU A 36 -3.58 11.10 13.93
C GLU A 36 -3.06 10.41 12.67
N ALA A 37 -2.03 11.01 12.06
CA ALA A 37 -1.29 10.36 10.99
C ALA A 37 -0.20 9.45 11.59
N TYR A 38 -0.21 8.17 11.22
CA TYR A 38 0.80 7.22 11.66
C TYR A 38 1.97 7.13 10.68
N HIS A 39 3.19 7.33 11.17
CA HIS A 39 4.40 7.10 10.39
C HIS A 39 4.68 5.60 10.29
N MET A 40 4.34 5.00 9.15
CA MET A 40 4.57 3.58 8.88
C MET A 40 6.05 3.19 9.11
N LYS A 41 6.25 2.01 9.72
CA LYS A 41 7.57 1.41 9.88
C LYS A 41 7.76 0.29 8.85
N GLY A 42 8.99 0.10 8.40
CA GLY A 42 9.33 -0.86 7.36
C GLY A 42 9.22 -0.25 5.97
N LYS A 43 8.83 -1.07 4.99
CA LYS A 43 8.76 -0.69 3.57
C LYS A 43 7.42 -1.16 3.00
N SER A 44 6.74 -0.27 2.27
CA SER A 44 5.55 -0.62 1.50
C SER A 44 5.94 -1.05 0.09
N HIS A 45 5.07 -1.85 -0.52
CA HIS A 45 5.11 -2.18 -1.92
C HIS A 45 3.77 -1.77 -2.54
N ASP A 46 3.82 -0.84 -3.50
CA ASP A 46 2.62 -0.49 -4.26
C ASP A 46 2.39 -1.54 -5.37
N CYS A 47 1.56 -2.53 -5.06
CA CYS A 47 1.14 -3.55 -6.01
C CYS A 47 -0.04 -3.12 -6.90
N GLY A 48 -0.55 -1.89 -6.76
CA GLY A 48 -1.59 -1.32 -7.62
C GLY A 48 -1.06 -0.92 -9.00
N ASN A 49 0.26 -0.73 -9.13
CA ASN A 49 0.93 -0.47 -10.40
C ASN A 49 1.84 -1.64 -10.83
N LYS A 50 2.01 -1.82 -12.15
CA LYS A 50 2.72 -2.98 -12.71
C LYS A 50 4.18 -3.07 -12.26
N LEU A 51 4.90 -1.95 -12.23
CA LEU A 51 6.31 -1.93 -11.88
C LEU A 51 6.51 -2.24 -10.39
N GLY A 52 5.71 -1.63 -9.52
CA GLY A 52 5.75 -1.87 -8.07
C GLY A 52 5.39 -3.32 -7.72
N TYR A 53 4.43 -3.92 -8.42
CA TYR A 53 4.15 -5.34 -8.33
C TYR A 53 5.36 -6.21 -8.71
N MET A 54 6.01 -5.93 -9.85
CA MET A 54 7.20 -6.68 -10.28
C MET A 54 8.35 -6.56 -9.28
N GLN A 55 8.58 -5.36 -8.74
CA GLN A 55 9.59 -5.13 -7.70
C GLN A 55 9.28 -5.93 -6.44
N ALA A 56 8.03 -5.92 -5.98
CA ALA A 56 7.58 -6.73 -4.85
C ALA A 56 7.79 -8.22 -5.12
N PHE A 57 7.42 -8.70 -6.31
CA PHE A 57 7.59 -10.10 -6.68
C PHE A 57 9.06 -10.54 -6.57
N VAL A 58 10.00 -9.75 -7.11
CA VAL A 58 11.43 -10.05 -7.04
C VAL A 58 11.95 -10.00 -5.59
N GLU A 59 11.62 -8.94 -4.83
CA GLU A 59 12.10 -8.79 -3.45
C GLU A 59 11.61 -9.87 -2.50
N TYR A 60 10.38 -10.36 -2.69
CA TYR A 60 9.85 -11.49 -1.94
C TYR A 60 10.36 -12.83 -2.47
N GLY A 61 10.54 -12.96 -3.79
CA GLY A 61 11.15 -14.14 -4.42
C GLY A 61 12.54 -14.43 -3.86
N ILE A 62 13.40 -13.41 -3.77
CA ILE A 62 14.75 -13.51 -3.19
C ILE A 62 14.72 -13.92 -1.71
N ARG A 63 13.68 -13.52 -0.97
CA ARG A 63 13.50 -13.85 0.46
C ARG A 63 12.67 -15.12 0.71
N HIS A 64 12.28 -15.83 -0.34
CA HIS A 64 11.42 -17.00 -0.20
C HIS A 64 12.13 -18.13 0.56
N ASN A 65 11.46 -18.71 1.56
CA ASN A 65 12.07 -19.67 2.49
C ASN A 65 12.71 -20.89 1.82
N SER A 66 12.12 -21.39 0.73
CA SER A 66 12.63 -22.58 0.02
C SER A 66 13.30 -22.27 -1.32
N LEU A 67 13.01 -21.13 -1.95
CA LEU A 67 13.40 -20.82 -3.33
C LEU A 67 14.32 -19.61 -3.42
N GLY A 68 14.48 -18.83 -2.35
CA GLY A 68 15.17 -17.55 -2.40
C GLY A 68 16.65 -17.67 -2.75
N ALA A 69 17.32 -18.72 -2.27
CA ALA A 69 18.73 -18.96 -2.59
C ALA A 69 18.95 -19.25 -4.09
N GLU A 70 18.17 -20.15 -4.67
CA GLU A 70 18.23 -20.50 -6.10
C GLU A 70 17.81 -19.33 -6.98
N PHE A 71 16.70 -18.66 -6.63
CA PHE A 71 16.18 -17.51 -7.36
C PHE A 71 17.18 -16.33 -7.37
N LYS A 72 17.84 -16.08 -6.24
CA LYS A 72 18.88 -15.04 -6.16
C LYS A 72 20.10 -15.38 -7.03
N ALA A 73 20.56 -16.62 -6.98
CA ALA A 73 21.71 -17.06 -7.79
C ALA A 73 21.43 -16.90 -9.29
N TRP A 74 20.23 -17.30 -9.73
CA TRP A 74 19.78 -17.12 -11.10
C TRP A 74 19.76 -15.63 -11.53
N LEU A 75 19.26 -14.73 -10.67
CA LEU A 75 19.24 -13.29 -10.97
C LEU A 75 20.64 -12.68 -11.09
N GLU A 76 21.58 -13.08 -10.23
CA GLU A 76 22.98 -12.59 -10.29
C GLU A 76 23.68 -13.01 -11.59
N GLU A 77 23.41 -14.23 -12.06
CA GLU A 77 23.90 -14.74 -13.35
C GLU A 77 23.30 -13.97 -14.53
N GLU A 78 21.98 -13.78 -14.56
CA GLU A 78 21.28 -13.10 -15.66
C GLU A 78 21.70 -11.62 -15.79
N MET A 79 21.93 -10.96 -14.65
CA MET A 79 22.36 -9.55 -14.61
C MET A 79 23.86 -9.36 -14.89
N GLY A 80 24.61 -10.44 -15.15
CA GLY A 80 26.05 -10.39 -15.41
C GLY A 80 26.87 -9.94 -14.19
N ILE A 81 26.30 -10.03 -12.98
CA ILE A 81 26.96 -9.66 -11.72
C ILE A 81 27.81 -10.86 -11.28
N LYS A 82 28.86 -11.19 -12.05
CA LYS A 82 29.85 -12.18 -11.61
C LYS A 82 30.79 -11.54 -10.58
N LYS A 83 31.09 -12.30 -9.52
CA LYS A 83 32.23 -12.02 -8.61
C LYS A 83 33.55 -11.99 -9.38
#